data_AF-A0A1T5B0F6-F1
#
_entry.id   AF-A0A1T5B0F6-F1
#
_cell.length_a   1.000
_cell.length_b   1.000
_cell.length_c   1.000
_cell.angle_alpha   90.00
_cell.angle_beta   90.00
_cell.angle_gamma   90.00
#
_symmetry.space_group_name_H-M   'P 1'
#
loop_
_entity.id
_entity.type
_entity.pdbx_description
1 polymer ?
#
loop_
_entity_poly.entity_id
_entity_poly.type
_entity_poly.pdbx_seq_one_letter_code
_entity_poly.pdbx_strand_id
1 'polypeptide(L)'
;MASKDTIKQKRDEAVRLVEDILRITQVAEENVVKSRELLKENLATYNAGKESNQNLTRLIGTTNRTIEKFRKDRDSVTRILKQVNEFHDKKYLPIFNQITDKSTGLSSVVKFATSSKTEILNLQEAAKKQYGEVRDYAIELRRKSKELNAIDVGLRKLSESLTTNQGKVDSSQKNILAVEKEVTKTVEKIESLQSKSHEREKRIAGLLISSEAALQDISKYRAEGTTLLADIREIYGLAAETGMSGDFDRGRANFKLLLNKWESRIFITSLVLLIFIVAMFVLQLWAYKWDLENHTFDVNFYIRFLITSPIIFYLYFCSTQYSQTRALYDKYTFKTTLAMSIKHHLELLANHDKFNTPERTNQILEFILEGFQKIYSEPYSADDYRVKLKLAKLQFEMEKRVTDTISKAVTAATSSVS
;
A
#
# COMPACT_ATOMS: atom_id res chain seq x y z
N MET A 1 234.85 -58.41 99.08
CA MET A 1 234.20 -58.38 100.41
C MET A 1 232.76 -57.93 100.23
N ALA A 2 231.84 -58.63 100.92
CA ALA A 2 230.40 -58.35 101.10
C ALA A 2 229.41 -58.57 99.93
N SER A 3 228.68 -59.71 100.06
CA SER A 3 227.26 -59.99 99.84
C SER A 3 226.54 -59.49 98.56
N LYS A 4 226.27 -60.45 97.65
CA LYS A 4 225.70 -60.28 96.29
C LYS A 4 224.17 -60.53 96.23
N ASP A 5 223.47 -60.36 97.35
CA ASP A 5 222.04 -60.68 97.51
C ASP A 5 221.06 -59.53 97.22
N THR A 6 221.52 -58.33 96.85
CA THR A 6 220.64 -57.14 96.69
C THR A 6 220.38 -56.69 95.25
N ILE A 7 221.00 -57.32 94.24
CA ILE A 7 220.85 -56.92 92.83
C ILE A 7 219.71 -57.69 92.13
N LYS A 8 219.38 -58.91 92.58
CA LYS A 8 218.35 -59.72 91.91
C LYS A 8 216.93 -59.21 92.22
N GLN A 9 216.69 -58.74 93.45
CA GLN A 9 215.38 -58.25 93.90
C GLN A 9 214.95 -56.94 93.19
N LYS A 10 215.91 -56.06 92.86
CA LYS A 10 215.63 -54.82 92.11
C LYS A 10 215.37 -55.06 90.61
N ARG A 11 215.75 -56.23 90.08
CA ARG A 11 215.50 -56.57 88.68
C ARG A 11 214.06 -57.04 88.47
N ASP A 12 213.51 -57.79 89.41
CA ASP A 12 212.11 -58.24 89.36
C ASP A 12 211.10 -57.09 89.58
N GLU A 13 211.49 -56.06 90.33
CA GLU A 13 210.68 -54.86 90.55
C GLU A 13 210.63 -53.96 89.30
N ALA A 14 211.74 -53.88 88.55
CA ALA A 14 211.81 -53.14 87.29
C ALA A 14 211.00 -53.80 86.16
N VAL A 15 210.92 -55.13 86.14
CA VAL A 15 210.11 -55.85 85.14
C VAL A 15 208.62 -55.64 85.37
N ARG A 16 208.15 -55.65 86.63
CA ARG A 16 206.74 -55.35 86.95
C ARG A 16 206.31 -53.93 86.56
N LEU A 17 207.18 -52.94 86.75
CA LEU A 17 206.90 -51.56 86.37
C LEU A 17 206.76 -51.37 84.86
N VAL A 18 207.51 -52.14 84.05
CA VAL A 18 207.39 -52.08 82.58
C VAL A 18 206.11 -52.76 82.09
N GLU A 19 205.67 -53.85 82.74
CA GLU A 19 204.39 -54.50 82.42
C GLU A 19 203.17 -53.63 82.77
N ASP A 20 203.20 -52.91 83.89
CA ASP A 20 202.10 -52.01 84.27
C ASP A 20 201.99 -50.80 83.33
N ILE A 21 203.13 -50.26 82.86
CA ILE A 21 203.14 -49.16 81.87
C ILE A 21 202.54 -49.63 80.54
N LEU A 22 202.88 -50.84 80.07
CA LEU A 22 202.31 -51.41 78.85
C LEU A 22 200.80 -51.57 78.94
N ARG A 23 200.29 -51.98 80.11
CA ARG A 23 198.85 -52.16 80.34
C ARG A 23 198.08 -50.84 80.33
N ILE A 24 198.66 -49.77 80.87
CA ILE A 24 198.05 -48.43 80.85
C ILE A 24 197.98 -47.87 79.43
N THR A 25 199.02 -48.08 78.61
CA THR A 25 199.00 -47.64 77.19
C THR A 25 197.92 -48.33 76.38
N GLN A 26 197.66 -49.61 76.61
CA GLN A 26 196.64 -50.37 75.86
C GLN A 26 195.21 -49.89 76.19
N VAL A 27 194.92 -49.56 77.45
CA VAL A 27 193.62 -49.00 77.87
C VAL A 27 193.42 -47.58 77.32
N ALA A 28 194.48 -46.80 77.16
CA ALA A 28 194.40 -45.47 76.56
C ALA A 28 194.03 -45.52 75.06
N GLU A 29 194.57 -46.47 74.29
CA GLU A 29 194.24 -46.63 72.87
C GLU A 29 192.78 -47.08 72.64
N GLU A 30 192.27 -48.01 73.45
CA GLU A 30 190.86 -48.45 73.35
C GLU A 30 189.86 -47.29 73.58
N ASN A 31 190.16 -46.40 74.53
CA ASN A 31 189.29 -45.25 74.83
C ASN A 31 189.27 -44.20 73.70
N VAL A 32 190.37 -44.04 72.96
CA VAL A 32 190.42 -43.14 71.80
C VAL A 32 189.57 -43.68 70.63
N VAL A 33 189.57 -44.99 70.41
CA VAL A 33 188.75 -45.63 69.37
C VAL A 33 187.25 -45.47 69.70
N LYS A 34 186.86 -45.75 70.94
CA LYS A 34 185.47 -45.64 71.40
C LYS A 34 184.91 -44.22 71.29
N SER A 35 185.75 -43.22 71.56
CA SER A 35 185.38 -41.80 71.45
C SER A 35 185.14 -41.37 70.00
N ARG A 36 185.84 -41.96 69.01
CA ARG A 36 185.63 -41.66 67.58
C ARG A 36 184.33 -42.27 67.03
N GLU A 37 183.91 -43.45 67.51
CA GLU A 37 182.65 -44.06 67.08
C GLU A 37 181.42 -43.27 67.57
N LEU A 38 181.41 -42.85 68.84
CA LEU A 38 180.31 -42.04 69.40
C LEU A 38 180.11 -40.69 68.69
N LEU A 39 181.20 -40.11 68.16
CA LEU A 39 181.14 -38.85 67.41
C LEU A 39 180.55 -39.04 66.00
N LYS A 40 180.75 -40.19 65.37
CA LYS A 40 180.10 -40.54 64.09
C LYS A 40 178.60 -40.76 64.24
N GLU A 41 178.17 -41.40 65.32
CA GLU A 41 176.76 -41.70 65.57
C GLU A 41 175.92 -40.42 65.81
N ASN A 42 176.43 -39.49 66.62
CA ASN A 42 175.73 -38.23 66.89
C ASN A 42 175.54 -37.33 65.65
N LEU A 43 176.47 -37.38 64.68
CA LEU A 43 176.37 -36.59 63.46
C LEU A 43 175.26 -37.12 62.53
N ALA A 44 174.98 -38.43 62.54
CA ALA A 44 173.90 -39.04 61.76
C ALA A 44 172.52 -38.65 62.30
N THR A 45 172.34 -38.64 63.62
CA THR A 45 171.06 -38.32 64.27
C THR A 45 170.64 -36.85 64.07
N TYR A 46 171.60 -35.91 64.04
CA TYR A 46 171.32 -34.50 63.75
C TYR A 46 170.77 -34.27 62.34
N ASN A 47 171.31 -34.98 61.34
CA ASN A 47 170.88 -34.82 59.95
C ASN A 47 169.48 -35.39 59.69
N ALA A 48 169.10 -36.50 60.33
CA ALA A 48 167.75 -37.07 60.23
C ALA A 48 166.66 -36.15 60.84
N GLY A 49 166.98 -35.43 61.93
CA GLY A 49 166.06 -34.47 62.54
C GLY A 49 165.76 -33.26 61.64
N LYS A 50 166.74 -32.82 60.84
CA LYS A 50 166.59 -31.69 59.92
C LYS A 50 165.66 -32.01 58.74
N GLU A 51 165.71 -33.23 58.21
CA GLU A 51 164.88 -33.67 57.08
C GLU A 51 163.40 -33.82 57.46
N SER A 52 163.12 -34.35 58.65
CA SER A 52 161.75 -34.51 59.16
C SER A 52 161.00 -33.16 59.31
N ASN A 53 161.71 -32.12 59.76
CA ASN A 53 161.13 -30.78 59.95
C ASN A 53 160.75 -30.11 58.61
N GLN A 54 161.51 -30.38 57.54
CA GLN A 54 161.19 -29.90 56.20
C GLN A 54 159.92 -30.57 55.63
N ASN A 55 159.69 -31.85 55.91
CA ASN A 55 158.50 -32.57 55.46
C ASN A 55 157.22 -32.11 56.18
N LEU A 56 157.28 -31.85 57.49
CA LEU A 56 156.18 -31.25 58.26
C LEU A 56 155.77 -29.88 57.71
N THR A 57 156.75 -29.04 57.36
CA THR A 57 156.50 -27.71 56.79
C THR A 57 155.77 -27.81 55.44
N ARG A 58 156.15 -28.78 54.58
CA ARG A 58 155.45 -29.05 53.32
C ARG A 58 154.01 -29.53 53.55
N LEU A 59 153.78 -30.43 54.50
CA LEU A 59 152.46 -30.99 54.79
C LEU A 59 151.49 -29.91 55.31
N ILE A 60 151.96 -29.02 56.19
CA ILE A 60 151.19 -27.86 56.66
C ILE A 60 150.82 -26.95 55.48
N GLY A 61 151.77 -26.71 54.57
CA GLY A 61 151.54 -25.93 53.35
C GLY A 61 150.47 -26.53 52.42
N THR A 62 150.50 -27.84 52.16
CA THR A 62 149.46 -28.51 51.34
C THR A 62 148.11 -28.54 52.03
N THR A 63 148.07 -28.79 53.35
CA THR A 63 146.83 -28.84 54.13
C THR A 63 146.11 -27.48 54.10
N ASN A 64 146.85 -26.38 54.29
CA ASN A 64 146.28 -25.04 54.23
C ASN A 64 145.70 -24.71 52.84
N ARG A 65 146.36 -25.10 51.75
CA ARG A 65 145.83 -24.91 50.38
C ARG A 65 144.52 -25.68 50.14
N THR A 66 144.41 -26.90 50.65
CA THR A 66 143.18 -27.70 50.52
C THR A 66 142.04 -27.12 51.33
N ILE A 67 142.31 -26.63 52.55
CA ILE A 67 141.32 -25.93 53.38
C ILE A 67 140.83 -24.66 52.68
N GLU A 68 141.71 -23.90 52.05
CA GLU A 68 141.32 -22.72 51.26
C GLU A 68 140.44 -23.06 50.07
N LYS A 69 140.74 -24.14 49.33
CA LYS A 69 139.87 -24.63 48.24
C LYS A 69 138.49 -25.01 48.75
N PHE A 70 138.41 -25.80 49.83
CA PHE A 70 137.14 -26.17 50.44
C PHE A 70 136.32 -24.96 50.90
N ARG A 71 136.97 -23.94 51.45
CA ARG A 71 136.31 -22.68 51.81
C ARG A 71 135.75 -21.96 50.59
N LYS A 72 136.52 -21.87 49.50
CA LYS A 72 136.05 -21.27 48.23
C LYS A 72 134.88 -22.03 47.64
N ASP A 73 134.90 -23.36 47.66
CA ASP A 73 133.82 -24.19 47.13
C ASP A 73 132.55 -24.06 47.98
N ARG A 74 132.67 -24.09 49.31
CA ARG A 74 131.56 -23.81 50.23
C ARG A 74 130.94 -22.43 49.94
N ASP A 75 131.77 -21.40 49.77
CA ASP A 75 131.28 -20.06 49.49
C ASP A 75 130.62 -19.94 48.11
N SER A 76 131.08 -20.71 47.13
CA SER A 76 130.44 -20.84 45.81
C SER A 76 129.07 -21.51 45.90
N VAL A 77 128.99 -22.65 46.59
CA VAL A 77 127.72 -23.36 46.85
C VAL A 77 126.74 -22.47 47.61
N THR A 78 127.22 -21.71 48.60
CA THR A 78 126.38 -20.77 49.37
C THR A 78 125.82 -19.66 48.47
N ARG A 79 126.62 -19.13 47.54
CA ARG A 79 126.16 -18.14 46.56
C ARG A 79 125.12 -18.71 45.60
N ILE A 80 125.33 -19.91 45.07
CA ILE A 80 124.37 -20.57 44.18
C ILE A 80 123.06 -20.83 44.92
N LEU A 81 123.12 -21.32 46.15
CA LEU A 81 121.93 -21.55 46.98
C LEU A 81 121.14 -20.25 47.19
N LYS A 82 121.84 -19.14 47.44
CA LYS A 82 121.22 -17.82 47.55
C LYS A 82 120.56 -17.38 46.24
N GLN A 83 121.22 -17.59 45.10
CA GLN A 83 120.64 -17.25 43.78
C GLN A 83 119.41 -18.09 43.45
N VAL A 84 119.44 -19.39 43.77
CA VAL A 84 118.30 -20.30 43.56
C VAL A 84 117.13 -19.88 44.43
N ASN A 85 117.36 -19.59 45.72
CA ASN A 85 116.31 -19.11 46.61
C ASN A 85 115.76 -17.75 46.16
N GLU A 86 116.63 -16.82 45.77
CA GLU A 86 116.19 -15.53 45.23
C GLU A 86 115.38 -15.69 43.93
N PHE A 87 115.74 -16.61 43.04
CA PHE A 87 114.96 -16.88 41.84
C PHE A 87 113.61 -17.53 42.16
N HIS A 88 113.59 -18.52 43.04
CA HIS A 88 112.38 -19.20 43.46
C HIS A 88 111.40 -18.22 44.12
N ASP A 89 111.88 -17.43 45.07
CA ASP A 89 111.04 -16.57 45.91
C ASP A 89 110.65 -15.26 45.20
N LYS A 90 111.59 -14.63 44.47
CA LYS A 90 111.33 -13.32 43.86
C LYS A 90 110.81 -13.39 42.43
N LYS A 91 111.04 -14.49 41.70
CA LYS A 91 110.62 -14.60 40.29
C LYS A 91 109.58 -15.70 40.09
N TYR A 92 109.90 -16.93 40.49
CA TYR A 92 109.01 -18.07 40.21
C TYR A 92 107.69 -17.97 40.97
N LEU A 93 107.71 -17.80 42.30
CA LEU A 93 106.51 -17.70 43.13
C LEU A 93 105.55 -16.57 42.71
N PRO A 94 106.00 -15.33 42.46
CA PRO A 94 105.13 -14.25 41.99
C PRO A 94 104.50 -14.53 40.63
N ILE A 95 105.26 -15.08 39.67
CA ILE A 95 104.74 -15.43 38.34
C ILE A 95 103.76 -16.59 38.43
N PHE A 96 104.11 -17.62 39.21
CA PHE A 96 103.25 -18.77 39.44
C PHE A 96 101.92 -18.32 40.07
N ASN A 97 101.97 -17.46 41.11
CA ASN A 97 100.79 -16.89 41.72
C ASN A 97 99.99 -16.03 40.72
N GLN A 98 100.62 -15.17 39.91
CA GLN A 98 99.92 -14.41 38.86
C GLN A 98 99.23 -15.29 37.79
N ILE A 99 99.68 -16.53 37.61
CA ILE A 99 99.07 -17.49 36.66
C ILE A 99 97.99 -18.34 37.34
N THR A 100 98.27 -18.86 38.54
CA THR A 100 97.45 -19.89 39.21
C THR A 100 96.58 -19.37 40.35
N ASP A 101 96.71 -18.12 40.77
CA ASP A 101 95.82 -17.53 41.76
C ASP A 101 94.37 -17.70 41.31
N LYS A 102 93.57 -18.33 42.17
CA LYS A 102 92.21 -18.75 41.86
C LYS A 102 91.25 -17.57 41.67
N SER A 103 91.60 -16.39 42.17
CA SER A 103 90.77 -15.19 42.21
C SER A 103 91.21 -14.10 41.23
N THR A 104 92.52 -13.91 41.05
CA THR A 104 93.08 -12.82 40.24
C THR A 104 94.06 -13.29 39.16
N GLY A 105 94.42 -14.57 39.17
CA GLY A 105 95.39 -15.12 38.22
C GLY A 105 94.81 -15.22 36.81
N LEU A 106 95.70 -15.24 35.81
CA LEU A 106 95.32 -15.29 34.38
C LEU A 106 94.34 -16.43 34.07
N SER A 107 94.48 -17.59 34.72
CA SER A 107 93.57 -18.73 34.55
C SER A 107 92.13 -18.42 34.98
N SER A 108 91.95 -17.67 36.08
CA SER A 108 90.63 -17.25 36.57
C SER A 108 89.99 -16.22 35.63
N VAL A 109 90.78 -15.26 35.12
CA VAL A 109 90.34 -14.24 34.16
C VAL A 109 89.92 -14.88 32.84
N VAL A 110 90.68 -15.86 32.34
CA VAL A 110 90.33 -16.60 31.11
C VAL A 110 89.05 -17.40 31.29
N LYS A 111 88.85 -18.05 32.45
CA LYS A 111 87.58 -18.73 32.76
C LYS A 111 86.41 -17.76 32.79
N PHE A 112 86.55 -16.63 33.50
CA PHE A 112 85.51 -15.59 33.55
C PHE A 112 85.20 -15.03 32.16
N ALA A 113 86.22 -14.73 31.35
CA ALA A 113 86.05 -14.25 29.98
C ALA A 113 85.36 -15.28 29.08
N THR A 114 85.67 -16.56 29.25
CA THR A 114 85.03 -17.66 28.49
C THR A 114 83.56 -17.83 28.89
N SER A 115 83.25 -17.78 30.20
CA SER A 115 81.87 -17.81 30.69
C SER A 115 81.09 -16.60 30.20
N SER A 116 81.66 -15.39 30.32
CA SER A 116 81.04 -14.15 29.83
C SER A 116 80.78 -14.20 28.32
N LYS A 117 81.73 -14.71 27.52
CA LYS A 117 81.53 -14.91 26.08
C LYS A 117 80.36 -15.85 25.81
N THR A 118 80.26 -16.95 26.56
CA THR A 118 79.17 -17.92 26.42
C THR A 118 77.82 -17.30 26.78
N GLU A 119 77.77 -16.52 27.87
CA GLU A 119 76.56 -15.77 28.25
C GLU A 119 76.17 -14.74 27.20
N ILE A 120 77.12 -13.97 26.65
CA ILE A 120 76.87 -13.00 25.57
C ILE A 120 76.30 -13.70 24.33
N LEU A 121 76.84 -14.87 23.95
CA LEU A 121 76.33 -15.64 22.80
C LEU A 121 74.91 -16.16 23.07
N ASN A 122 74.64 -16.67 24.28
CA ASN A 122 73.30 -17.11 24.66
C ASN A 122 72.31 -15.95 24.66
N LEU A 123 72.72 -14.78 25.15
CA LEU A 123 71.90 -13.56 25.21
C LEU A 123 71.64 -13.01 23.81
N GLN A 124 72.63 -13.08 22.91
CA GLN A 124 72.46 -12.75 21.49
C GLN A 124 71.43 -13.65 20.82
N GLU A 125 71.48 -14.96 21.07
CA GLU A 125 70.55 -15.92 20.48
C GLU A 125 69.12 -15.73 21.04
N ALA A 126 68.99 -15.50 22.35
CA ALA A 126 67.71 -15.16 22.98
C ALA A 126 67.12 -13.85 22.42
N ALA A 127 67.95 -12.81 22.25
CA ALA A 127 67.53 -11.54 21.68
C ALA A 127 67.09 -11.68 20.20
N LYS A 128 67.79 -12.49 19.40
CA LYS A 128 67.36 -12.81 18.03
C LYS A 128 66.00 -13.50 18.01
N LYS A 129 65.79 -14.47 18.89
CA LYS A 129 64.50 -15.19 18.99
C LYS A 129 63.36 -14.24 19.37
N GLN A 130 63.55 -13.42 20.42
CA GLN A 130 62.57 -12.42 20.84
C GLN A 130 62.28 -11.40 19.73
N TYR A 131 63.31 -10.93 19.02
CA TYR A 131 63.11 -10.03 17.88
C TYR A 131 62.28 -10.68 16.77
N GLY A 132 62.52 -11.96 16.47
CA GLY A 132 61.71 -12.74 15.54
C GLY A 132 60.24 -12.79 15.95
N GLU A 133 59.97 -13.14 17.22
CA GLU A 133 58.61 -13.20 17.77
C GLU A 133 57.91 -11.82 17.70
N VAL A 134 58.58 -10.74 18.11
CA VAL A 134 58.04 -9.38 18.03
C VAL A 134 57.75 -8.96 16.59
N ARG A 135 58.64 -9.31 15.64
CA ARG A 135 58.44 -9.04 14.22
C ARG A 135 57.20 -9.76 13.70
N ASP A 136 57.04 -11.03 14.05
CA ASP A 136 55.92 -11.84 13.60
C ASP A 136 54.59 -11.34 14.20
N TYR A 137 54.58 -10.95 15.49
CA TYR A 137 53.45 -10.26 16.11
C TYR A 137 53.11 -8.94 15.41
N ALA A 138 54.11 -8.14 15.03
CA ALA A 138 53.88 -6.88 14.31
C ALA A 138 53.27 -7.10 12.92
N ILE A 139 53.66 -8.17 12.23
CA ILE A 139 53.07 -8.58 10.95
C ILE A 139 51.61 -9.01 11.15
N GLU A 140 51.34 -9.83 12.16
CA GLU A 140 49.98 -10.29 12.46
C GLU A 140 49.06 -9.13 12.86
N LEU A 141 49.55 -8.20 13.70
CA LEU A 141 48.81 -7.01 14.12
C LEU A 141 48.45 -6.13 12.90
N ARG A 142 49.39 -5.93 11.97
CA ARG A 142 49.12 -5.21 10.72
C ARG A 142 48.08 -5.92 9.86
N ARG A 143 48.11 -7.24 9.79
CA ARG A 143 47.10 -8.04 9.05
C ARG A 143 45.72 -7.87 9.68
N LYS A 144 45.61 -8.07 11.00
CA LYS A 144 44.37 -7.88 11.76
C LYS A 144 43.82 -6.45 11.63
N SER A 145 44.67 -5.43 11.67
CA SER A 145 44.25 -4.03 11.46
C SER A 145 43.65 -3.79 10.08
N LYS A 146 44.21 -4.40 9.02
CA LYS A 146 43.63 -4.32 7.67
C LYS A 146 42.26 -5.01 7.59
N GLU A 147 42.12 -6.18 8.22
CA GLU A 147 40.84 -6.89 8.30
C GLU A 147 39.79 -6.06 9.05
N LEU A 148 40.17 -5.44 10.16
CA LEU A 148 39.30 -4.56 10.94
C LEU A 148 38.82 -3.35 10.12
N ASN A 149 39.71 -2.72 9.35
CA ASN A 149 39.34 -1.62 8.46
C ASN A 149 38.38 -2.08 7.34
N ALA A 150 38.58 -3.28 6.78
CA ALA A 150 37.67 -3.83 5.78
C ALA A 150 36.27 -4.07 6.38
N ILE A 151 36.21 -4.56 7.62
CA ILE A 151 34.96 -4.74 8.36
C ILE A 151 34.29 -3.39 8.64
N ASP A 152 35.03 -2.36 9.07
CA ASP A 152 34.47 -1.01 9.32
C ASP A 152 33.84 -0.42 8.05
N VAL A 153 34.53 -0.52 6.90
CA VAL A 153 33.99 -0.09 5.60
C VAL A 153 32.72 -0.87 5.24
N GLY A 154 32.70 -2.18 5.51
CA GLY A 154 31.51 -3.02 5.32
C GLY A 154 30.33 -2.58 6.19
N LEU A 155 30.58 -2.29 7.47
CA LEU A 155 29.58 -1.80 8.41
C LEU A 155 29.01 -0.44 8.01
N ARG A 156 29.84 0.48 7.53
CA ARG A 156 29.39 1.79 7.03
C ARG A 156 28.44 1.65 5.83
N LYS A 157 28.80 0.82 4.84
CA LYS A 157 27.94 0.53 3.68
C LYS A 157 26.62 -0.12 4.08
N LEU A 158 26.67 -1.04 5.04
CA LEU A 158 25.47 -1.68 5.58
C LEU A 158 24.58 -0.65 6.28
N SER A 159 25.16 0.26 7.07
CA SER A 159 24.44 1.34 7.74
C SER A 159 23.75 2.27 6.74
N GLU A 160 24.45 2.71 5.69
CA GLU A 160 23.86 3.55 4.63
C GLU A 160 22.70 2.85 3.91
N SER A 161 22.87 1.55 3.63
CA SER A 161 21.83 0.73 3.01
C SER A 161 20.60 0.58 3.93
N LEU A 162 20.82 0.39 5.23
CA LEU A 162 19.75 0.34 6.23
C LEU A 162 18.99 1.66 6.32
N THR A 163 19.69 2.81 6.37
CA THR A 163 19.03 4.13 6.38
C THR A 163 18.22 4.37 5.11
N THR A 164 18.75 3.99 3.94
CA THR A 164 18.05 4.11 2.65
C THR A 164 16.81 3.22 2.62
N ASN A 165 16.94 1.97 3.07
CA ASN A 165 15.82 1.04 3.12
C ASN A 165 14.76 1.46 4.14
N GLN A 166 15.16 2.02 5.29
CA GLN A 166 14.22 2.60 6.25
C GLN A 166 13.40 3.71 5.61
N GLY A 167 14.03 4.64 4.87
CA GLY A 167 13.31 5.68 4.15
C GLY A 167 12.30 5.12 3.12
N LYS A 168 12.67 4.03 2.42
CA LYS A 168 11.75 3.32 1.51
C LYS A 168 10.58 2.67 2.27
N VAL A 169 10.84 2.03 3.40
CA VAL A 169 9.80 1.44 4.27
C VAL A 169 8.84 2.52 4.77
N ASP A 170 9.36 3.64 5.28
CA ASP A 170 8.54 4.76 5.76
C ASP A 170 7.67 5.35 4.64
N SER A 171 8.23 5.51 3.43
CA SER A 171 7.47 5.97 2.26
C SER A 171 6.38 4.98 1.84
N SER A 172 6.67 3.67 1.91
CA SER A 172 5.71 2.62 1.58
C SER A 172 4.59 2.57 2.62
N GLN A 173 4.90 2.75 3.90
CA GLN A 173 3.93 2.83 4.97
C GLN A 173 2.98 4.03 4.79
N LYS A 174 3.51 5.21 4.41
CA LYS A 174 2.67 6.38 4.08
C LYS A 174 1.73 6.09 2.91
N ASN A 175 2.22 5.42 1.86
CA ASN A 175 1.40 5.05 0.71
C ASN A 175 0.30 4.04 1.10
N ILE A 176 0.62 3.05 1.93
CA ILE A 176 -0.35 2.07 2.45
C ILE A 176 -1.47 2.78 3.22
N LEU A 177 -1.13 3.69 4.13
CA LEU A 177 -2.13 4.45 4.90
C LEU A 177 -3.02 5.33 4.00
N ALA A 178 -2.46 5.91 2.95
CA ALA A 178 -3.22 6.70 1.98
C ALA A 178 -4.20 5.81 1.18
N VAL A 179 -3.75 4.64 0.74
CA VAL A 179 -4.60 3.65 0.04
C VAL A 179 -5.70 3.13 0.97
N GLU A 180 -5.38 2.82 2.22
CA GLU A 180 -6.35 2.37 3.22
C GLU A 180 -7.49 3.39 3.37
N LYS A 181 -7.16 4.68 3.48
CA LYS A 181 -8.16 5.77 3.56
C LYS A 181 -9.07 5.83 2.33
N GLU A 182 -8.52 5.66 1.12
CA GLU A 182 -9.32 5.64 -0.11
C GLU A 182 -10.17 4.37 -0.24
N VAL A 183 -9.68 3.23 0.24
CA VAL A 183 -10.45 1.99 0.34
C VAL A 183 -11.64 2.18 1.29
N THR A 184 -11.43 2.76 2.48
CA THR A 184 -12.52 3.03 3.44
C THR A 184 -13.61 3.90 2.81
N LYS A 185 -13.25 5.01 2.16
CA LYS A 185 -14.23 5.86 1.44
C LYS A 185 -14.99 5.12 0.35
N THR A 186 -14.30 4.22 -0.37
CA THR A 186 -14.91 3.44 -1.44
C THR A 186 -15.91 2.43 -0.88
N VAL A 187 -15.57 1.78 0.24
CA VAL A 187 -16.47 0.86 0.95
C VAL A 187 -17.73 1.60 1.44
N GLU A 188 -17.59 2.76 2.10
CA GLU A 188 -18.73 3.60 2.52
C GLU A 188 -19.64 3.96 1.35
N LYS A 189 -19.04 4.32 0.19
CA LYS A 189 -19.80 4.61 -1.03
C LYS A 189 -20.54 3.38 -1.54
N ILE A 190 -19.92 2.21 -1.55
CA ILE A 190 -20.55 0.95 -1.97
C ILE A 190 -21.73 0.61 -1.06
N GLU A 191 -21.58 0.72 0.26
CA GLU A 191 -22.67 0.49 1.21
C GLU A 191 -23.85 1.44 0.97
N SER A 192 -23.56 2.73 0.73
CA SER A 192 -24.60 3.72 0.40
C SER A 192 -25.34 3.38 -0.91
N LEU A 193 -24.63 2.84 -1.91
CA LEU A 193 -25.21 2.44 -3.18
C LEU A 193 -26.05 1.17 -3.03
N GLN A 194 -25.59 0.18 -2.26
CA GLN A 194 -26.37 -1.02 -1.95
C GLN A 194 -27.67 -0.67 -1.21
N SER A 195 -27.61 0.22 -0.21
CA SER A 195 -28.79 0.70 0.50
C SER A 195 -29.81 1.35 -0.45
N LYS A 196 -29.36 2.26 -1.32
CA LYS A 196 -30.20 2.88 -2.36
C LYS A 196 -30.75 1.88 -3.36
N SER A 197 -29.99 0.86 -3.72
CA SER A 197 -30.44 -0.21 -4.62
C SER A 197 -31.59 -1.00 -4.00
N HIS A 198 -31.45 -1.37 -2.73
CA HIS A 198 -32.50 -2.09 -2.00
C HIS A 198 -33.76 -1.24 -1.79
N GLU A 199 -33.61 0.07 -1.55
CA GLU A 199 -34.75 0.99 -1.50
C GLU A 199 -35.48 1.06 -2.85
N ARG A 200 -34.73 1.15 -3.95
CA ARG A 200 -35.31 1.13 -5.31
C ARG A 200 -36.02 -0.19 -5.61
N GLU A 201 -35.45 -1.31 -5.21
CA GLU A 201 -36.07 -2.64 -5.36
C GLU A 201 -37.41 -2.71 -4.63
N LYS A 202 -37.49 -2.22 -3.37
CA LYS A 202 -38.76 -2.10 -2.64
C LYS A 202 -39.77 -1.21 -3.35
N ARG A 203 -39.32 -0.07 -3.90
CA ARG A 203 -40.20 0.83 -4.67
C ARG A 203 -40.71 0.18 -5.95
N ILE A 204 -39.87 -0.56 -6.66
CA ILE A 204 -40.27 -1.30 -7.88
C ILE A 204 -41.29 -2.37 -7.52
N ALA A 205 -41.06 -3.15 -6.46
CA ALA A 205 -42.02 -4.15 -5.99
C ALA A 205 -43.37 -3.51 -5.62
N GLY A 206 -43.37 -2.37 -4.91
CA GLY A 206 -44.59 -1.64 -4.59
C GLY A 206 -45.33 -1.10 -5.84
N LEU A 207 -44.60 -0.59 -6.82
CA LEU A 207 -45.17 -0.14 -8.09
C LEU A 207 -45.76 -1.29 -8.90
N LEU A 208 -45.13 -2.47 -8.91
CA LEU A 208 -45.66 -3.66 -9.58
C LEU A 208 -47.01 -4.06 -8.97
N ILE A 209 -47.11 -4.14 -7.64
CA ILE A 209 -48.38 -4.44 -6.95
C ILE A 209 -49.46 -3.42 -7.32
N SER A 210 -49.13 -2.12 -7.28
CA SER A 210 -50.08 -1.06 -7.65
C SER A 210 -50.49 -1.11 -9.12
N SER A 211 -49.57 -1.47 -10.02
CA SER A 211 -49.85 -1.60 -11.45
C SER A 211 -50.74 -2.80 -11.74
N GLU A 212 -50.54 -3.91 -11.04
CA GLU A 212 -51.35 -5.12 -11.19
C GLU A 212 -52.79 -4.88 -10.70
N ALA A 213 -52.96 -4.18 -9.57
CA ALA A 213 -54.26 -3.72 -9.09
C ALA A 213 -54.97 -2.80 -10.10
N ALA A 214 -54.26 -1.82 -10.67
CA ALA A 214 -54.83 -0.92 -11.67
C ALA A 214 -55.23 -1.66 -12.97
N LEU A 215 -54.45 -2.65 -13.40
CA LEU A 215 -54.81 -3.50 -14.55
C LEU A 215 -56.07 -4.32 -14.27
N GLN A 216 -56.22 -4.85 -13.05
CA GLN A 216 -57.42 -5.55 -12.63
C GLN A 216 -58.63 -4.64 -12.68
N ASP A 217 -58.54 -3.41 -12.15
CA ASP A 217 -59.63 -2.44 -12.20
C ASP A 217 -60.00 -2.05 -13.65
N ILE A 218 -59.02 -1.79 -14.50
CA ILE A 218 -59.26 -1.50 -15.94
C ILE A 218 -59.97 -2.68 -16.61
N SER A 219 -59.55 -3.92 -16.32
CA SER A 219 -60.19 -5.11 -16.88
C SER A 219 -61.65 -5.24 -16.43
N LYS A 220 -61.94 -4.92 -15.17
CA LYS A 220 -63.29 -4.90 -14.61
C LYS A 220 -64.16 -3.85 -15.27
N TYR A 221 -63.69 -2.60 -15.35
CA TYR A 221 -64.44 -1.52 -16.02
C TYR A 221 -64.67 -1.80 -17.50
N ARG A 222 -63.72 -2.45 -18.17
CA ARG A 222 -63.91 -2.89 -19.56
C ARG A 222 -65.03 -3.92 -19.67
N ALA A 223 -65.05 -4.92 -18.78
CA ALA A 223 -66.12 -5.92 -18.75
C ALA A 223 -67.48 -5.27 -18.49
N GLU A 224 -67.59 -4.42 -17.46
CA GLU A 224 -68.82 -3.67 -17.14
C GLU A 224 -69.27 -2.77 -18.30
N GLY A 225 -68.34 -2.10 -18.98
CA GLY A 225 -68.65 -1.30 -20.17
C GLY A 225 -69.19 -2.13 -21.33
N THR A 226 -68.65 -3.32 -21.56
CA THR A 226 -69.16 -4.23 -22.61
C THR A 226 -70.55 -4.77 -22.30
N THR A 227 -70.86 -5.08 -21.03
CA THR A 227 -72.20 -5.54 -20.64
C THR A 227 -73.20 -4.40 -20.75
N LEU A 228 -72.87 -3.20 -20.24
CA LEU A 228 -73.76 -2.04 -20.33
C LEU A 228 -74.08 -1.69 -21.80
N LEU A 229 -73.11 -1.81 -22.70
CA LEU A 229 -73.33 -1.61 -24.13
C LEU A 229 -74.30 -2.64 -24.71
N ALA A 230 -74.18 -3.90 -24.32
CA ALA A 230 -75.10 -4.95 -24.74
C ALA A 230 -76.52 -4.66 -24.24
N ASP A 231 -76.67 -4.29 -22.97
CA ASP A 231 -77.96 -3.93 -22.36
C ASP A 231 -78.61 -2.72 -23.07
N ILE A 232 -77.82 -1.70 -23.38
CA ILE A 232 -78.24 -0.55 -24.20
C ILE A 232 -78.77 -1.06 -25.54
N ARG A 233 -77.98 -1.84 -26.29
CA ARG A 233 -78.40 -2.34 -27.61
C ARG A 233 -79.70 -3.15 -27.54
N GLU A 234 -79.86 -3.98 -26.51
CA GLU A 234 -81.08 -4.76 -26.30
C GLU A 234 -82.29 -3.86 -26.01
N ILE A 235 -82.18 -2.93 -25.05
CA ILE A 235 -83.25 -1.98 -24.72
C ILE A 235 -83.63 -1.13 -25.94
N TYR A 236 -82.64 -0.65 -26.70
CA TYR A 236 -82.87 0.17 -27.89
C TYR A 236 -83.45 -0.64 -29.05
N GLY A 237 -83.02 -1.88 -29.26
CA GLY A 237 -83.60 -2.80 -30.22
C GLY A 237 -85.07 -3.08 -29.90
N LEU A 238 -85.38 -3.40 -28.64
CA LEU A 238 -86.74 -3.60 -28.16
C LEU A 238 -87.60 -2.35 -28.34
N ALA A 239 -87.12 -1.16 -27.98
CA ALA A 239 -87.87 0.10 -28.13
C ALA A 239 -88.16 0.44 -29.61
N ALA A 240 -87.21 0.18 -30.50
CA ALA A 240 -87.37 0.38 -31.94
C ALA A 240 -88.37 -0.62 -32.56
N GLU A 241 -88.40 -1.87 -32.10
CA GLU A 241 -89.27 -2.93 -32.64
C GLU A 241 -90.68 -2.94 -32.06
N THR A 242 -90.82 -2.70 -30.75
CA THR A 242 -92.08 -3.02 -30.04
C THR A 242 -92.99 -1.83 -29.77
N GLY A 243 -92.53 -0.57 -29.87
CA GLY A 243 -93.33 0.57 -29.40
C GLY A 243 -93.40 1.82 -30.27
N MET A 244 -92.40 2.13 -31.12
CA MET A 244 -92.35 3.44 -31.77
C MET A 244 -92.59 3.45 -33.27
N SER A 245 -91.88 2.64 -34.08
CA SER A 245 -92.03 2.72 -35.53
C SER A 245 -93.41 2.23 -36.00
N GLY A 246 -93.89 1.12 -35.45
CA GLY A 246 -95.19 0.54 -35.80
C GLY A 246 -96.38 1.41 -35.38
N ASP A 247 -96.33 2.04 -34.21
CA ASP A 247 -97.40 2.91 -33.73
C ASP A 247 -97.42 4.27 -34.43
N PHE A 248 -96.25 4.83 -34.76
CA PHE A 248 -96.17 6.04 -35.58
C PHE A 248 -96.60 5.79 -37.03
N ASP A 249 -96.28 4.63 -37.60
CA ASP A 249 -96.73 4.28 -38.95
C ASP A 249 -98.25 4.02 -39.01
N ARG A 250 -98.80 3.30 -38.02
CA ARG A 250 -100.26 3.14 -37.86
C ARG A 250 -100.97 4.49 -37.70
N GLY A 251 -100.43 5.38 -36.86
CA GLY A 251 -100.93 6.74 -36.70
C GLY A 251 -100.90 7.54 -38.00
N ARG A 252 -99.76 7.52 -38.71
CA ARG A 252 -99.59 8.15 -40.03
C ARG A 252 -100.62 7.65 -41.03
N ALA A 253 -100.84 6.34 -41.14
CA ALA A 253 -101.80 5.75 -42.04
C ALA A 253 -103.25 6.20 -41.72
N ASN A 254 -103.62 6.22 -40.44
CA ASN A 254 -104.93 6.70 -40.00
C ASN A 254 -105.16 8.18 -40.34
N PHE A 255 -104.15 9.03 -40.11
CA PHE A 255 -104.25 10.45 -40.47
C PHE A 255 -104.30 10.68 -41.98
N LYS A 256 -103.60 9.86 -42.79
CA LYS A 256 -103.71 9.90 -44.27
C LYS A 256 -105.14 9.62 -44.73
N LEU A 257 -105.79 8.62 -44.15
CA LEU A 257 -107.19 8.30 -44.46
C LEU A 257 -108.13 9.44 -44.07
N LEU A 258 -107.94 10.05 -42.90
CA LEU A 258 -108.71 11.21 -42.46
C LEU A 258 -108.49 12.42 -43.38
N LEU A 259 -107.26 12.66 -43.81
CA LEU A 259 -106.89 13.74 -44.70
C LEU A 259 -107.58 13.61 -46.06
N ASN A 260 -107.54 12.42 -46.66
CA ASN A 260 -108.25 12.14 -47.91
C ASN A 260 -109.78 12.31 -47.75
N LYS A 261 -110.35 11.94 -46.59
CA LYS A 261 -111.77 12.16 -46.30
C LYS A 261 -112.10 13.65 -46.22
N TRP A 262 -111.26 14.47 -45.58
CA TRP A 262 -111.48 15.92 -45.49
C TRP A 262 -111.28 16.62 -46.82
N GLU A 263 -110.28 16.21 -47.61
CA GLU A 263 -110.06 16.71 -48.98
C GLU A 263 -111.29 16.45 -49.86
N SER A 264 -111.82 15.22 -49.82
CA SER A 264 -113.05 14.87 -50.52
C SER A 264 -114.25 15.70 -50.05
N ARG A 265 -114.39 15.93 -48.73
CA ARG A 265 -115.46 16.78 -48.17
C ARG A 265 -115.34 18.25 -48.58
N ILE A 266 -114.13 18.81 -48.63
CA ILE A 266 -113.89 20.17 -49.13
C ILE A 266 -114.28 20.25 -50.61
N PHE A 267 -113.89 19.26 -51.41
CA PHE A 267 -114.23 19.21 -52.82
C PHE A 267 -115.74 19.12 -53.06
N ILE A 268 -116.43 18.21 -52.35
CA ILE A 268 -117.89 18.05 -52.46
C ILE A 268 -118.63 19.30 -51.98
N THR A 269 -118.23 19.89 -50.85
CA THR A 269 -118.89 21.10 -50.32
C THR A 269 -118.68 22.32 -51.20
N SER A 270 -117.49 22.47 -51.78
CA SER A 270 -117.19 23.49 -52.79
C SER A 270 -118.05 23.30 -54.04
N LEU A 271 -118.19 22.05 -54.52
CA LEU A 271 -119.05 21.73 -55.66
C LEU A 271 -120.54 21.99 -55.37
N VAL A 272 -121.03 21.63 -54.19
CA VAL A 272 -122.41 21.91 -53.74
C VAL A 272 -122.65 23.41 -53.64
N LEU A 273 -121.70 24.17 -53.09
CA LEU A 273 -121.77 25.62 -53.01
C LEU A 273 -121.81 26.25 -54.42
N LEU A 274 -121.00 25.76 -55.36
CA LEU A 274 -121.02 26.19 -56.76
C LEU A 274 -122.38 25.90 -57.41
N ILE A 275 -122.89 24.67 -57.28
CA ILE A 275 -124.21 24.28 -57.81
C ILE A 275 -125.31 25.14 -57.19
N PHE A 276 -125.25 25.42 -55.88
CA PHE A 276 -126.23 26.26 -55.20
C PHE A 276 -126.20 27.70 -55.71
N ILE A 277 -125.01 28.29 -55.90
CA ILE A 277 -124.87 29.64 -56.47
C ILE A 277 -125.42 29.70 -57.89
N VAL A 278 -125.11 28.71 -58.73
CA VAL A 278 -125.63 28.63 -60.11
C VAL A 278 -127.14 28.43 -60.11
N ALA A 279 -127.68 27.52 -59.28
CA ALA A 279 -129.12 27.29 -59.16
C ALA A 279 -129.87 28.53 -58.65
N MET A 280 -129.29 29.27 -57.69
CA MET A 280 -129.81 30.56 -57.25
C MET A 280 -129.88 31.56 -58.40
N PHE A 281 -128.82 31.65 -59.21
CA PHE A 281 -128.77 32.55 -60.35
C PHE A 281 -129.80 32.17 -61.43
N VAL A 282 -129.94 30.88 -61.74
CA VAL A 282 -130.94 30.37 -62.71
C VAL A 282 -132.37 30.58 -62.22
N LEU A 283 -132.67 30.31 -60.94
CA LEU A 283 -133.99 30.54 -60.36
C LEU A 283 -134.37 32.03 -60.35
N GLN A 284 -133.39 32.91 -60.12
CA GLN A 284 -133.59 34.36 -60.22
C GLN A 284 -133.95 34.74 -61.65
N LEU A 285 -133.19 34.29 -62.66
CA LEU A 285 -133.47 34.58 -64.07
C LEU A 285 -134.83 34.05 -64.53
N TRP A 286 -135.23 32.88 -64.03
CA TRP A 286 -136.54 32.29 -64.34
C TRP A 286 -137.69 33.09 -63.73
N ALA A 287 -137.56 33.55 -62.47
CA ALA A 287 -138.56 34.38 -61.81
C ALA A 287 -138.75 35.75 -62.50
N TYR A 288 -137.69 36.32 -63.07
CA TYR A 288 -137.71 37.61 -63.77
C TYR A 288 -137.96 37.51 -65.28
N LYS A 289 -138.40 36.34 -65.78
CA LYS A 289 -138.68 36.11 -67.22
C LYS A 289 -137.55 36.58 -68.15
N TRP A 290 -136.29 36.41 -67.73
CA TRP A 290 -135.13 36.80 -68.52
C TRP A 290 -135.08 38.30 -68.92
N ASP A 291 -135.71 39.18 -68.15
CA ASP A 291 -135.65 40.63 -68.35
C ASP A 291 -134.50 41.22 -67.50
N LEU A 292 -133.41 41.64 -68.16
CA LEU A 292 -132.17 42.10 -67.50
C LEU A 292 -132.13 43.63 -67.27
N GLU A 293 -133.15 44.39 -67.68
CA GLU A 293 -133.10 45.87 -67.65
C GLU A 293 -133.61 46.51 -66.34
N ASN A 294 -134.38 45.80 -65.51
CA ASN A 294 -134.91 46.35 -64.25
C ASN A 294 -134.02 45.99 -63.05
N HIS A 295 -133.04 46.84 -62.78
CA HIS A 295 -132.08 46.69 -61.69
C HIS A 295 -132.65 47.05 -60.31
N THR A 296 -133.44 46.15 -59.72
CA THR A 296 -133.63 46.14 -58.26
C THR A 296 -133.32 44.76 -57.74
N PHE A 297 -132.13 44.58 -57.16
CA PHE A 297 -131.82 43.40 -56.36
C PHE A 297 -132.77 43.36 -55.17
N ASP A 298 -133.78 42.50 -55.27
CA ASP A 298 -134.82 42.35 -54.26
C ASP A 298 -134.23 41.87 -52.92
N VAL A 299 -134.85 42.27 -51.81
CA VAL A 299 -134.49 41.86 -50.43
C VAL A 299 -134.44 40.32 -50.31
N ASN A 300 -135.22 39.64 -51.15
CA ASN A 300 -135.24 38.20 -51.32
C ASN A 300 -133.85 37.60 -51.67
N PHE A 301 -132.98 38.33 -52.37
CA PHE A 301 -131.61 37.88 -52.67
C PHE A 301 -130.74 37.78 -51.41
N TYR A 302 -130.83 38.77 -50.52
CA TYR A 302 -130.08 38.78 -49.26
C TYR A 302 -130.58 37.70 -48.27
N ILE A 303 -131.89 37.44 -48.23
CA ILE A 303 -132.46 36.35 -47.43
C ILE A 303 -131.95 34.99 -47.93
N ARG A 304 -131.87 34.82 -49.25
CA ARG A 304 -131.33 33.60 -49.89
C ARG A 304 -129.82 33.43 -49.69
N PHE A 305 -129.06 34.53 -49.60
CA PHE A 305 -127.64 34.50 -49.22
C PHE A 305 -127.45 34.18 -47.72
N LEU A 306 -128.39 34.54 -46.85
CA LEU A 306 -128.35 34.11 -45.45
C LEU A 306 -128.51 32.57 -45.33
N ILE A 307 -129.29 31.96 -46.24
CA ILE A 307 -129.46 30.50 -46.32
C ILE A 307 -128.17 29.80 -46.79
N THR A 308 -127.25 30.46 -47.50
CA THR A 308 -125.93 29.89 -47.87
C THR A 308 -124.88 29.98 -46.78
N SER A 309 -125.10 30.80 -45.74
CA SER A 309 -124.18 30.99 -44.61
C SER A 309 -123.76 29.68 -43.91
N PRO A 310 -124.66 28.71 -43.64
CA PRO A 310 -124.28 27.43 -43.04
C PRO A 310 -123.31 26.61 -43.91
N ILE A 311 -123.41 26.70 -45.24
CA ILE A 311 -122.53 25.97 -46.18
C ILE A 311 -121.13 26.59 -46.18
N ILE A 312 -121.04 27.92 -46.15
CA ILE A 312 -119.77 28.65 -46.06
C ILE A 312 -119.08 28.36 -44.72
N PHE A 313 -119.83 28.37 -43.62
CA PHE A 313 -119.31 27.98 -42.31
C PHE A 313 -118.82 26.53 -42.28
N TYR A 314 -119.56 25.61 -42.90
CA TYR A 314 -119.15 24.20 -43.01
C TYR A 314 -117.86 24.05 -43.83
N LEU A 315 -117.70 24.81 -44.91
CA LEU A 315 -116.47 24.83 -45.71
C LEU A 315 -115.28 25.39 -44.91
N TYR A 316 -115.47 26.47 -44.16
CA TYR A 316 -114.45 27.01 -43.26
C TYR A 316 -114.05 26.00 -42.18
N PHE A 317 -115.03 25.32 -41.57
CA PHE A 317 -114.78 24.25 -40.59
C PHE A 317 -114.00 23.10 -41.21
N CYS A 318 -114.41 22.63 -42.40
CA CYS A 318 -113.70 21.56 -43.12
C CYS A 318 -112.27 21.96 -43.47
N SER A 319 -112.04 23.21 -43.91
CA SER A 319 -110.71 23.73 -44.21
C SER A 319 -109.82 23.78 -42.96
N THR A 320 -110.37 24.19 -41.82
CA THR A 320 -109.65 24.23 -40.54
C THR A 320 -109.28 22.82 -40.07
N GLN A 321 -110.23 21.88 -40.15
CA GLN A 321 -109.99 20.47 -39.78
C GLN A 321 -108.98 19.79 -40.71
N TYR A 322 -109.01 20.11 -42.01
CA TYR A 322 -108.02 19.65 -42.97
C TYR A 322 -106.63 20.17 -42.61
N SER A 323 -106.49 21.48 -42.32
CA SER A 323 -105.20 22.07 -41.93
C SER A 323 -104.64 21.46 -40.64
N GLN A 324 -105.48 21.23 -39.64
CA GLN A 324 -105.06 20.57 -38.40
C GLN A 324 -104.65 19.12 -38.66
N THR A 325 -105.47 18.36 -39.38
CA THR A 325 -105.16 16.96 -39.74
C THR A 325 -103.87 16.86 -40.56
N ARG A 326 -103.61 17.82 -41.46
CA ARG A 326 -102.36 17.90 -42.23
C ARG A 326 -101.16 18.13 -41.33
N ALA A 327 -101.25 19.08 -40.40
CA ALA A 327 -100.17 19.33 -39.45
C ALA A 327 -99.86 18.09 -38.58
N LEU A 328 -100.88 17.36 -38.13
CA LEU A 328 -100.68 16.09 -37.42
C LEU A 328 -100.06 15.01 -38.33
N TYR A 329 -100.55 14.87 -39.56
CA TYR A 329 -100.00 13.91 -40.52
C TYR A 329 -98.51 14.15 -40.80
N ASP A 330 -98.11 15.41 -41.01
CA ASP A 330 -96.72 15.77 -41.27
C ASP A 330 -95.84 15.51 -40.02
N LYS A 331 -96.35 15.79 -38.80
CA LYS A 331 -95.67 15.45 -37.54
C LYS A 331 -95.42 13.95 -37.38
N TYR A 332 -96.44 13.12 -37.60
CA TYR A 332 -96.30 11.66 -37.51
C TYR A 332 -95.40 11.13 -38.63
N THR A 333 -95.45 11.74 -39.81
CA THR A 333 -94.56 11.39 -40.92
C THR A 333 -93.10 11.63 -40.55
N PHE A 334 -92.76 12.78 -39.98
CA PHE A 334 -91.41 13.02 -39.52
C PHE A 334 -90.95 11.99 -38.46
N LYS A 335 -91.79 11.74 -37.45
CA LYS A 335 -91.49 10.79 -36.37
C LYS A 335 -91.24 9.37 -36.87
N THR A 336 -92.08 8.83 -37.75
CA THR A 336 -91.86 7.47 -38.28
C THR A 336 -90.61 7.41 -39.17
N THR A 337 -90.31 8.45 -39.95
CA THR A 337 -89.11 8.47 -40.82
C THR A 337 -87.84 8.50 -39.98
N LEU A 338 -87.79 9.30 -38.91
CA LEU A 338 -86.68 9.28 -37.96
C LEU A 338 -86.54 7.91 -37.28
N ALA A 339 -87.64 7.34 -36.78
CA ALA A 339 -87.62 6.04 -36.13
C ALA A 339 -87.11 4.92 -37.08
N MET A 340 -87.54 4.93 -38.35
CA MET A 340 -87.04 3.99 -39.36
C MET A 340 -85.57 4.21 -39.69
N SER A 341 -85.11 5.45 -39.81
CA SER A 341 -83.69 5.75 -40.07
C SER A 341 -82.80 5.28 -38.92
N ILE A 342 -83.18 5.56 -37.66
CA ILE A 342 -82.44 5.09 -36.48
C ILE A 342 -82.41 3.57 -36.44
N LYS A 343 -83.55 2.90 -36.70
CA LYS A 343 -83.62 1.44 -36.76
C LYS A 343 -82.68 0.86 -37.83
N HIS A 344 -82.71 1.40 -39.05
CA HIS A 344 -81.87 0.93 -40.14
C HIS A 344 -80.38 1.12 -39.83
N HIS A 345 -80.00 2.26 -39.26
CA HIS A 345 -78.64 2.49 -38.81
C HIS A 345 -78.24 1.54 -37.68
N LEU A 346 -79.12 1.28 -36.71
CA LEU A 346 -78.88 0.32 -35.63
C LEU A 346 -78.64 -1.10 -36.17
N GLU A 347 -79.46 -1.57 -37.11
CA GLU A 347 -79.31 -2.89 -37.74
C GLU A 347 -78.01 -3.00 -38.56
N LEU A 348 -77.65 -1.95 -39.33
CA LEU A 348 -76.39 -1.91 -40.08
C LEU A 348 -75.16 -1.91 -39.17
N LEU A 349 -75.25 -1.21 -38.04
CA LEU A 349 -74.17 -1.10 -37.07
C LEU A 349 -74.05 -2.34 -36.16
N ALA A 350 -75.15 -3.08 -35.95
CA ALA A 350 -75.17 -4.31 -35.17
C ALA A 350 -74.67 -5.55 -35.94
N ASN A 351 -74.91 -5.65 -37.25
CA ASN A 351 -74.72 -6.89 -38.02
C ASN A 351 -73.41 -6.99 -38.81
N HIS A 352 -72.44 -6.09 -38.61
CA HIS A 352 -71.24 -6.06 -39.46
C HIS A 352 -69.94 -6.21 -38.65
N ASP A 353 -69.23 -7.32 -38.90
CA ASP A 353 -68.06 -7.85 -38.15
C ASP A 353 -66.82 -6.94 -38.10
N LYS A 354 -66.81 -5.81 -38.82
CA LYS A 354 -65.66 -4.88 -38.89
C LYS A 354 -65.77 -3.71 -37.89
N PHE A 355 -66.82 -3.66 -37.06
CA PHE A 355 -67.17 -2.46 -36.28
C PHE A 355 -66.99 -2.59 -34.76
N ASN A 356 -66.06 -3.43 -34.29
CA ASN A 356 -65.82 -3.68 -32.87
C ASN A 356 -64.71 -2.79 -32.26
N THR A 357 -64.61 -1.52 -32.68
CA THR A 357 -63.64 -0.53 -32.16
C THR A 357 -64.29 0.40 -31.13
N PRO A 358 -63.65 0.65 -29.98
CA PRO A 358 -64.27 1.38 -28.86
C PRO A 358 -64.62 2.84 -29.19
N GLU A 359 -63.88 3.54 -30.06
CA GLU A 359 -64.21 4.93 -30.40
C GLU A 359 -65.53 5.07 -31.17
N ARG A 360 -65.87 4.10 -32.02
CA ARG A 360 -67.10 4.15 -32.82
C ARG A 360 -68.33 3.68 -32.05
N THR A 361 -68.15 2.81 -31.07
CA THR A 361 -69.23 2.44 -30.13
C THR A 361 -69.84 3.66 -29.43
N ASN A 362 -69.00 4.59 -28.98
CA ASN A 362 -69.46 5.84 -28.36
C ASN A 362 -70.23 6.73 -29.35
N GLN A 363 -69.77 6.80 -30.61
CA GLN A 363 -70.45 7.56 -31.67
C GLN A 363 -71.81 6.96 -32.03
N ILE A 364 -71.92 5.63 -32.03
CA ILE A 364 -73.18 4.92 -32.27
C ILE A 364 -74.15 5.21 -31.12
N LEU A 365 -73.68 5.14 -29.88
CA LEU A 365 -74.49 5.48 -28.71
C LEU A 365 -74.96 6.93 -28.72
N GLU A 366 -74.06 7.88 -29.04
CA GLU A 366 -74.39 9.30 -29.16
C GLU A 366 -75.43 9.55 -30.25
N PHE A 367 -75.28 8.93 -31.43
CA PHE A 367 -76.26 9.01 -32.51
C PHE A 367 -77.62 8.45 -32.12
N ILE A 368 -77.67 7.33 -31.40
CA ILE A 368 -78.92 6.73 -30.91
C ILE A 368 -79.57 7.66 -29.87
N LEU A 369 -78.81 8.16 -28.90
CA LEU A 369 -79.29 9.09 -27.87
C LEU A 369 -79.86 10.37 -28.50
N GLU A 370 -79.11 11.00 -29.41
CA GLU A 370 -79.52 12.22 -30.09
C GLU A 370 -80.73 11.98 -31.01
N GLY A 371 -80.76 10.85 -31.71
CA GLY A 371 -81.86 10.47 -32.59
C GLY A 371 -83.18 10.30 -31.83
N PHE A 372 -83.16 9.61 -30.67
CA PHE A 372 -84.34 9.49 -29.82
C PHE A 372 -84.72 10.82 -29.18
N GLN A 373 -83.76 11.62 -28.70
CA GLN A 373 -84.04 12.96 -28.19
C GLN A 373 -84.75 13.83 -29.23
N LYS A 374 -84.37 13.75 -30.51
CA LYS A 374 -85.05 14.42 -31.63
C LYS A 374 -86.42 13.84 -31.99
N ILE A 375 -86.69 12.55 -31.73
CA ILE A 375 -88.05 11.98 -31.89
C ILE A 375 -89.01 12.56 -30.83
N TYR A 376 -88.50 12.83 -29.63
CA TYR A 376 -89.28 13.37 -28.51
C TYR A 376 -89.34 14.91 -28.46
N SER A 377 -88.35 15.61 -29.00
CA SER A 377 -88.35 17.08 -29.10
C SER A 377 -88.97 17.54 -30.43
N GLU A 378 -90.02 18.38 -30.37
CA GLU A 378 -90.69 18.87 -31.58
C GLU A 378 -89.74 19.73 -32.44
N PRO A 379 -89.71 19.56 -33.77
CA PRO A 379 -88.81 20.34 -34.64
C PRO A 379 -89.27 21.80 -34.88
N TYR A 380 -90.47 22.19 -34.40
CA TYR A 380 -91.02 23.54 -34.60
C TYR A 380 -91.86 24.00 -33.40
N SER A 381 -91.21 24.39 -32.30
CA SER A 381 -91.80 25.32 -31.34
C SER A 381 -91.31 26.72 -31.68
N ALA A 382 -92.20 27.56 -32.24
CA ALA A 382 -91.93 28.95 -32.60
C ALA A 382 -91.41 29.83 -31.42
N ASP A 383 -91.44 29.30 -30.20
CA ASP A 383 -90.95 29.94 -28.99
C ASP A 383 -89.43 29.91 -28.81
N ASP A 384 -88.69 28.91 -29.36
CA ASP A 384 -87.23 28.82 -29.17
C ASP A 384 -86.47 30.00 -29.82
N TYR A 385 -86.93 30.44 -31.00
CA TYR A 385 -86.35 31.60 -31.68
C TYR A 385 -86.57 32.91 -30.91
N ARG A 386 -87.75 33.08 -30.29
CA ARG A 386 -88.07 34.27 -29.49
C ARG A 386 -87.27 34.32 -28.19
N VAL A 387 -87.03 33.18 -27.55
CA VAL A 387 -86.22 33.09 -26.33
C VAL A 387 -84.75 33.37 -26.64
N LYS A 388 -84.19 32.81 -27.72
CA LYS A 388 -82.81 33.10 -28.17
C LYS A 388 -82.61 34.58 -28.52
N LEU A 389 -83.58 35.20 -29.18
CA LEU A 389 -83.52 36.63 -29.52
C LEU A 389 -83.54 37.52 -28.25
N LYS A 390 -84.34 37.15 -27.23
CA LYS A 390 -84.36 37.85 -25.94
C LYS A 390 -83.03 37.70 -25.18
N LEU A 391 -82.43 36.51 -25.18
CA LEU A 391 -81.14 36.26 -24.53
C LEU A 391 -80.02 37.07 -25.20
N ALA A 392 -79.96 37.08 -26.53
CA ALA A 392 -78.97 37.85 -27.29
C ALA A 392 -79.08 39.36 -27.00
N LYS A 393 -80.32 39.87 -26.89
CA LYS A 393 -80.56 41.28 -26.54
C LYS A 393 -80.11 41.62 -25.11
N LEU A 394 -80.34 40.72 -24.15
CA LEU A 394 -79.88 40.87 -22.77
C LEU A 394 -78.35 40.87 -22.68
N GLN A 395 -77.68 39.99 -23.42
CA GLN A 395 -76.22 39.93 -23.46
C GLN A 395 -75.61 41.22 -24.02
N PHE A 396 -76.17 41.74 -25.11
CA PHE A 396 -75.75 43.01 -25.71
C PHE A 396 -75.94 44.21 -24.75
N GLU A 397 -77.05 44.26 -24.01
CA GLU A 397 -77.27 45.31 -23.01
C GLU A 397 -76.30 45.23 -21.82
N MET A 398 -75.92 44.02 -21.39
CA MET A 398 -74.91 43.86 -20.35
C MET A 398 -73.53 44.31 -20.80
N GLU A 399 -73.10 43.91 -22.00
CA GLU A 399 -71.80 44.34 -22.56
C GLU A 399 -71.71 45.86 -22.70
N LYS A 400 -72.80 46.51 -23.14
CA LYS A 400 -72.88 47.98 -23.22
C LYS A 400 -72.77 48.66 -21.85
N ARG A 401 -73.44 48.12 -20.82
CA ARG A 401 -73.32 48.66 -19.45
C ARG A 401 -71.92 48.51 -18.89
N VAL A 402 -71.25 47.39 -19.14
CA VAL A 402 -69.87 47.16 -18.70
C VAL A 402 -68.93 48.15 -19.37
N THR A 403 -69.04 48.34 -20.68
CA THR A 403 -68.21 49.31 -21.42
C THR A 403 -68.45 50.76 -21.00
N ASP A 404 -69.71 51.17 -20.76
CA ASP A 404 -70.04 52.50 -20.26
C ASP A 404 -69.51 52.73 -18.83
N THR A 405 -69.49 51.70 -18.00
CA THR A 405 -68.96 51.78 -16.63
C THR A 405 -67.43 51.88 -16.63
N ILE A 406 -66.76 51.11 -17.49
CA ILE A 406 -65.32 51.19 -17.69
C ILE A 406 -64.92 52.56 -18.26
N SER A 407 -65.65 53.08 -19.26
CA SER A 407 -65.33 54.38 -19.83
C SER A 407 -65.45 55.50 -18.79
N LYS A 408 -66.53 55.49 -17.98
CA LYS A 408 -66.70 56.44 -16.87
C LYS A 408 -65.61 56.33 -15.80
N ALA A 409 -65.21 55.11 -15.43
CA ALA A 409 -64.11 54.91 -14.47
C ALA A 409 -62.77 55.44 -15.02
N VAL A 410 -62.50 55.22 -16.31
CA VAL A 410 -61.31 55.75 -16.99
C VAL A 410 -61.34 57.28 -17.08
N THR A 411 -62.51 57.89 -17.33
CA THR A 411 -62.64 59.36 -17.38
C THR A 411 -62.49 60.00 -15.98
N ALA A 412 -62.97 59.33 -14.92
CA ALA A 412 -62.78 59.76 -13.54
C ALA A 412 -61.31 59.65 -13.10
N ALA A 413 -60.59 58.61 -13.53
CA ALA A 413 -59.18 58.43 -13.21
C ALA A 413 -58.25 59.41 -13.96
N THR A 414 -58.65 59.87 -15.15
CA THR A 414 -57.87 60.86 -15.93
C THR A 414 -58.11 62.30 -15.49
N SER A 415 -59.25 62.59 -14.86
CA SER A 415 -59.55 63.91 -14.28
C SER A 415 -59.00 64.13 -12.86
N SER A 416 -58.45 63.09 -12.21
CA SER A 416 -57.76 63.20 -10.92
C SER A 416 -56.24 63.33 -11.04
N VAL A 417 -55.69 63.34 -12.26
CA VAL A 417 -54.24 63.41 -12.56
C VAL A 417 -53.86 64.72 -13.28
N SER A 418 -54.82 65.62 -13.50
CA SER A 418 -54.63 67.01 -13.94
C SER A 418 -55.15 67.97 -12.89
#